data_AF-A0A502F6D8-F1
#
_entry.id   AF-A0A502F6D8-F1
#
_cell.length_a   1.000
_cell.length_b   1.000
_cell.length_c   1.000
_cell.angle_alpha   90.00
_cell.angle_beta   90.00
_cell.angle_gamma   90.00
#
_symmetry.space_group_name_H-M   'P 1'
#
loop_
_entity.id
_entity.type
_entity.pdbx_description
1 polymer ?
#
loop_
_entity_poly.entity_id
_entity_poly.type
_entity_poly.pdbx_seq_one_letter_code
_entity_poly.pdbx_strand_id
1 'polypeptide(L)' 'MSLRPTSDCPFQSELRSVLATLQCLSDYAAEQGDGRSASILGNAAGLLELSLVTPPRAGSCAPDGAHP' A
#
# COMPACT_ATOMS: atom_id res chain seq x y z
N MET A 1 -18.25 -12.48 -21.26
CA MET A 1 -17.12 -11.60 -20.90
C MET A 1 -16.72 -11.95 -19.48
N SER A 2 -15.62 -12.69 -19.28
CA SER A 2 -15.22 -13.16 -17.96
C SER A 2 -14.44 -12.04 -17.27
N LEU A 3 -15.05 -11.42 -16.25
CA LEU A 3 -14.36 -10.50 -15.34
C LEU A 3 -13.41 -11.35 -14.51
N ARG A 4 -12.16 -11.43 -14.97
CA ARG A 4 -11.08 -12.08 -14.23
C ARG A 4 -10.92 -11.26 -12.93
N PRO A 5 -11.14 -11.85 -11.74
CA PRO A 5 -10.82 -11.15 -10.52
C PRO A 5 -9.31 -10.93 -10.57
N THR A 6 -8.89 -9.68 -10.66
CA THR A 6 -7.52 -9.33 -10.31
C THR A 6 -7.37 -9.78 -8.87
N SER A 7 -6.68 -10.90 -8.63
CA SER A 7 -6.33 -11.33 -7.29
C SER A 7 -5.52 -10.19 -6.68
N ASP A 8 -6.20 -9.34 -5.92
CA ASP A 8 -5.55 -8.34 -5.08
C ASP A 8 -4.66 -9.14 -4.13
N CYS A 9 -3.36 -9.07 -4.39
CA CYS A 9 -2.37 -9.78 -3.60
C CYS A 9 -2.57 -9.31 -2.14
N PRO A 10 -2.76 -10.19 -1.14
CA PRO A 10 -3.14 -9.80 0.22
C PRO A 10 -2.14 -8.79 0.82
N PHE A 11 -0.86 -8.92 0.47
CA PHE A 11 0.17 -7.95 0.78
C PHE A 11 -0.13 -6.53 0.25
N GLN A 12 -0.61 -6.38 -0.99
CA GLN A 12 -0.98 -5.06 -1.54
C GLN A 12 -2.21 -4.49 -0.83
N SER A 13 -3.18 -5.33 -0.48
CA SER A 13 -4.36 -4.90 0.28
C SER A 13 -3.96 -4.36 1.66
N GLU A 14 -3.12 -5.11 2.39
CA GLU A 14 -2.58 -4.68 3.68
C GLU A 14 -1.73 -3.41 3.53
N LEU A 15 -0.89 -3.33 2.49
CA LEU A 15 -0.05 -2.17 2.24
C LEU A 15 -0.87 -0.90 1.97
N ARG A 16 -1.97 -1.00 1.22
CA ARG A 16 -2.92 0.11 1.02
C ARG A 16 -3.64 0.49 2.31
N SER A 17 -4.00 -0.48 3.15
CA SER A 17 -4.62 -0.24 4.46
C SER A 17 -3.69 0.54 5.40
N VAL A 18 -2.42 0.12 5.47
CA VAL A 18 -1.39 0.81 6.26
C VAL A 18 -1.15 2.22 5.73
N LEU A 19 -1.08 2.39 4.40
CA LEU A 19 -0.92 3.70 3.77
C LEU A 19 -2.05 4.66 4.18
N ALA A 20 -3.31 4.22 4.07
CA ALA A 20 -4.47 5.02 4.45
C ALA A 20 -4.43 5.42 5.94
N THR A 21 -3.98 4.50 6.81
CA THR A 21 -3.82 4.77 8.25
C THR A 21 -2.76 5.85 8.49
N LEU A 22 -1.61 5.78 7.82
CA LEU A 22 -0.54 6.78 7.97
C LEU A 22 -0.95 8.15 7.47
N GLN A 23 -1.68 8.22 6.35
CA GLN A 23 -2.23 9.47 5.83
C GLN A 23 -3.21 10.10 6.84
N CYS A 24 -4.15 9.31 7.36
CA CYS A 24 -5.09 9.76 8.39
C CYS A 24 -4.40 10.28 9.65
N LEU A 25 -3.37 9.57 10.14
CA LEU A 25 -2.61 10.01 11.31
C LEU A 25 -1.75 11.26 11.02
N SER A 26 -1.24 11.39 9.80
CA SER A 26 -0.50 12.58 9.35
C SER A 26 -1.41 13.81 9.37
N ASP A 27 -2.61 13.68 8.80
CA ASP A 27 -3.62 14.75 8.79
C ASP A 27 -4.03 15.13 10.21
N TYR A 28 -4.33 14.13 11.05
CA TYR A 28 -4.64 14.36 12.46
C TYR A 28 -3.51 15.09 13.19
N ALA A 29 -2.25 14.68 13.01
CA ALA A 29 -1.11 15.36 13.63
C ALA A 29 -0.98 16.82 13.15
N ALA A 30 -1.25 17.09 11.87
CA ALA A 30 -1.25 18.44 11.31
C ALA A 30 -2.38 19.29 11.91
N GLU A 31 -3.58 18.73 12.07
CA GLU A 31 -4.72 19.39 12.72
C GLU A 31 -4.44 19.74 14.18
N GLN A 32 -3.66 18.91 14.89
CA GLN A 32 -3.22 19.17 16.26
C GLN A 32 -2.03 20.14 16.37
N GLY A 33 -1.48 20.61 15.23
CA GLY A 33 -0.31 21.48 15.20
C GLY A 33 1.02 20.75 15.46
N ASP A 34 1.03 19.41 15.47
CA ASP A 34 2.26 18.61 15.57
C ASP A 34 2.86 18.39 14.17
N GLY A 35 3.52 19.43 13.66
CA GLY A 35 4.15 19.41 12.34
C GLY A 35 5.28 18.37 12.21
N ARG A 36 5.93 17.98 13.32
CA ARG A 36 6.99 16.97 13.29
C ARG A 36 6.39 15.59 13.05
N SER A 37 5.37 15.23 13.81
CA SER A 37 4.69 13.94 13.65
C SER A 37 4.01 13.85 12.27
N ALA A 38 3.34 14.92 11.83
CA ALA A 38 2.76 14.99 10.49
C ALA A 38 3.83 14.74 9.39
N SER A 39 4.99 15.40 9.49
CA SER A 39 6.07 15.20 8.52
C SER A 39 6.63 13.77 8.51
N ILE A 40 6.80 13.15 9.70
CA ILE A 40 7.29 11.76 9.80
C ILE A 40 6.29 10.79 9.17
N LEU A 41 5.00 10.94 9.49
CA LEU A 41 3.93 10.07 9.00
C LEU A 41 3.72 10.23 7.49
N GLY A 42 3.73 11.47 6.98
CA GLY A 42 3.67 11.75 5.54
C GLY A 42 4.87 11.19 4.78
N ASN A 43 6.09 11.31 5.32
CA ASN A 43 7.27 10.71 4.70
C ASN A 43 7.18 9.17 4.67
N ALA A 44 6.69 8.55 5.76
CA ALA A 44 6.48 7.10 5.80
C ALA A 44 5.44 6.63 4.78
N ALA A 45 4.33 7.37 4.64
CA ALA A 45 3.32 7.14 3.61
C ALA A 45 3.92 7.20 2.20
N GLY A 46 4.68 8.25 1.89
CA GLY A 46 5.33 8.41 0.59
C GLY A 46 6.32 7.28 0.26
N LEU A 47 7.08 6.78 1.24
CA LEU A 47 7.97 5.64 1.05
C LEU A 47 7.21 4.32 0.78
N LEU A 48 6.05 4.13 1.41
CA LEU A 48 5.19 2.96 1.18
C LEU A 48 4.50 3.01 -0.19
N GLU A 49 4.13 4.20 -0.67
CA GLU A 49 3.58 4.38 -2.02
C GLU A 49 4.55 3.92 -3.11
N LEU A 50 5.86 4.18 -2.95
CA LEU A 50 6.88 3.70 -3.90
C LEU A 50 6.93 2.17 -3.98
N SER A 51 6.57 1.48 -2.89
CA SER A 51 6.50 0.01 -2.83
C SER A 51 5.27 -0.55 -3.54
N LEU A 52 4.20 0.24 -3.70
CA LEU A 52 3.00 -0.13 -4.46
C LEU A 52 3.19 0.04 -5.98
N VAL A 53 4.03 0.99 -6.40
CA VAL A 53 4.31 1.26 -7.83
C VAL A 53 5.31 0.26 -8.42
N THR A 54 6.15 -0.37 -7.58
CA THR A 54 7.13 -1.35 -8.03
C THR A 54 6.47 -2.74 -8.11
N PRO A 55 6.29 -3.32 -9.31
CA PRO A 55 5.75 -4.67 -9.39
C PRO A 55 6.67 -5.63 -8.63
N PRO A 56 6.14 -6.49 -7.73
CA PRO A 56 6.97 -7.48 -7.06
C PRO A 56 7.64 -8.34 -8.13
N ARG A 57 8.98 -8.35 -8.11
CA ARG A 57 9.81 -9.17 -8.98
C ARG A 57 9.23 -10.59 -8.97
N ALA A 58 8.72 -11.02 -10.12
CA ALA A 58 7.87 -12.19 -10.34
C ALA A 58 8.10 -13.32 -9.31
N GLY A 59 7.12 -13.54 -8.43
CA GLY A 59 7.17 -14.63 -7.45
C GLY A 59 5.99 -14.73 -6.48
N SER A 60 5.20 -13.68 -6.28
CA SER A 60 4.23 -13.66 -5.17
C SER A 60 2.75 -13.72 -5.58
N CYS A 61 2.44 -13.63 -6.86
CA CYS A 61 1.07 -13.72 -7.37
C CYS A 61 1.06 -14.50 -8.70
N ALA A 62 1.55 -15.74 -8.67
CA ALA A 62 1.22 -16.70 -9.72
C ALA A 62 -0.07 -17.42 -9.29
N PRO A 63 -1.13 -17.48 -10.13
CA PRO A 63 -2.14 -18.51 -9.94
C PRO A 63 -1.43 -19.86 -10.13
N ASP A 64 -1.31 -20.61 -9.04
CA ASP A 64 -0.93 -22.02 -9.08
C ASP A 64 -1.94 -22.73 -9.99
N GLY A 65 -1.51 -23.08 -11.20
CA GLY A 65 -2.39 -23.69 -12.18
C GLY A 65 -2.11 -23.22 -13.60
N ALA A 66 -1.00 -23.67 -14.17
CA ALA A 66 -0.96 -24.23 -15.52
C ALA A 66 0.50 -24.43 -15.95
N HIS A 67 0.99 -25.67 -15.94
CA HIS A 67 1.61 -26.26 -17.13
C HIS A 67 1.94 -27.76 -16.93
N PRO A 68 2.11 -28.50 -18.04
CA PRO A 68 1.20 -29.48 -18.61
C PRO A 68 1.34 -30.91 -18.05
#